data_AF-A0A6P5P0V2-F1
#
_entry.id   AF-A0A6P5P0V2-F1
#
_cell.length_a   1.000
_cell.length_b   1.000
_cell.length_c   1.000
_cell.angle_alpha   90.00
_cell.angle_beta   90.00
_cell.angle_gamma   90.00
#
_symmetry.space_group_name_H-M   'P 1'
#
loop_
_entity.id
_entity.type
_entity.pdbx_description
1 polymer ?
#
loop_
_entity_poly.entity_id
_entity_poly.type
_entity_poly.pdbx_seq_one_letter_code
_entity_poly.pdbx_strand_id
1 'polypeptide(L)'
;MLMKKCNHQVGGFALTTVAWLLCCISTGLPQWQVWHYEDPVVLKPTVALVGMWRACVFHTDSNSSNTRVCYQYNYDDSIPLYIRVNQHLLLVSSFLGLFGKITTIIALSNVHMGRVRKNGTCNPFRLSGILNIIASSFLYFPILFNYIAIMLKWRVAFPPSFNFPFQPDTQKMGSAMALAIISAVFFLLSGTICLSSNLAIGKMPRSKI
;
A
#
# COMPACT_ATOMS: atom_id res chain seq x y z
N MET A 1 6.15 27.15 -22.25
CA MET A 1 5.99 25.68 -22.42
C MET A 1 6.80 24.84 -21.41
N LEU A 2 8.00 25.27 -20.99
CA LEU A 2 8.84 24.57 -19.99
C LEU A 2 8.20 24.50 -18.58
N MET A 3 7.58 25.59 -18.11
CA MET A 3 6.96 25.67 -16.77
C MET A 3 5.82 24.65 -16.58
N LYS A 4 4.98 24.44 -17.59
CA LYS A 4 3.87 23.46 -17.54
C LYS A 4 4.37 22.01 -17.40
N LYS A 5 5.57 21.71 -17.93
CA LYS A 5 6.21 20.38 -17.82
C LYS A 5 6.86 20.17 -16.46
N CYS A 6 7.52 21.20 -15.92
CA CYS A 6 8.07 21.19 -14.57
C CYS A 6 6.97 20.96 -13.52
N ASN A 7 5.83 21.65 -13.67
CA ASN A 7 4.66 21.47 -12.79
C ASN A 7 4.12 20.03 -12.81
N HIS A 8 4.12 19.38 -13.98
CA HIS A 8 3.63 18.01 -14.10
C HIS A 8 4.58 17.00 -13.45
N GLN A 9 5.90 17.19 -13.61
CA GLN A 9 6.93 16.35 -12.98
C GLN A 9 6.92 16.48 -11.44
N VAL A 10 6.77 17.71 -10.94
CA VAL A 10 6.63 17.99 -9.50
C VAL A 10 5.33 17.38 -8.96
N GLY A 11 4.23 17.48 -9.71
CA GLY A 11 2.97 16.81 -9.37
C GLY A 11 3.10 15.28 -9.29
N GLY A 12 3.79 14.68 -10.27
CA GLY A 12 4.11 13.25 -10.27
C GLY A 12 4.91 12.82 -9.04
N PHE A 13 5.93 13.60 -8.66
CA PHE A 13 6.75 13.36 -7.46
C PHE A 13 5.95 13.46 -6.15
N ALA A 14 5.10 14.48 -6.04
CA ALA A 14 4.24 14.67 -4.87
C ALA A 14 3.29 13.48 -4.71
N LEU A 15 2.66 13.04 -5.82
CA LEU A 15 1.78 11.85 -5.82
C LEU A 15 2.54 10.58 -5.43
N THR A 16 3.76 10.33 -5.96
CA THR A 16 4.56 9.16 -5.53
C THR A 16 4.84 9.20 -4.03
N THR A 17 5.17 10.38 -3.51
CA THR A 17 5.55 10.56 -2.11
C THR A 17 4.37 10.27 -1.17
N VAL A 18 3.20 10.82 -1.48
CA VAL A 18 1.97 10.55 -0.71
C VAL A 18 1.57 9.09 -0.85
N ALA A 19 1.59 8.53 -2.07
CA ALA A 19 1.28 7.12 -2.31
C ALA A 19 2.14 6.18 -1.45
N TRP A 20 3.45 6.40 -1.44
CA TRP A 20 4.39 5.58 -0.67
C TRP A 20 4.15 5.67 0.84
N LEU A 21 3.91 6.89 1.36
CA LEU A 21 3.57 7.07 2.78
C LEU A 21 2.28 6.33 3.15
N LEU A 22 1.24 6.46 2.34
CA LEU A 22 -0.03 5.75 2.55
C LEU A 22 0.15 4.23 2.47
N CYS A 23 1.00 3.72 1.56
CA CYS A 23 1.33 2.31 1.47
C CYS A 23 2.00 1.80 2.76
N CYS A 24 2.97 2.53 3.28
CA CYS A 24 3.66 2.20 4.54
C CYS A 24 2.70 2.23 5.74
N ILE A 25 1.88 3.27 5.86
CA ILE A 25 0.88 3.41 6.93
C ILE A 25 -0.13 2.26 6.86
N SER A 26 -0.70 2.01 5.67
CA SER A 26 -1.63 0.90 5.45
C SER A 26 -1.02 -0.43 5.85
N THR A 27 0.24 -0.67 5.47
CA THR A 27 0.94 -1.91 5.77
C THR A 27 1.05 -2.14 7.29
N GLY A 28 1.37 -1.11 8.07
CA GLY A 28 1.56 -1.21 9.54
C GLY A 28 0.28 -1.19 10.39
N LEU A 29 -0.87 -0.81 9.80
CA LEU A 29 -2.14 -0.73 10.53
C LEU A 29 -2.80 -2.12 10.67
N PRO A 30 -3.39 -2.44 11.84
CA PRO A 30 -4.13 -3.68 12.05
C PRO A 30 -5.53 -3.67 11.40
N GLN A 31 -5.94 -2.57 10.77
CA GLN A 31 -7.31 -2.35 10.32
C GLN A 31 -7.49 -2.70 8.84
N TRP A 32 -6.99 -3.85 8.40
CA TRP A 32 -7.29 -4.33 7.04
C TRP A 32 -8.68 -4.93 6.99
N GLN A 33 -9.02 -5.72 8.01
CA GLN A 33 -10.36 -6.28 8.19
C GLN A 33 -10.86 -5.97 9.60
N VAL A 34 -12.15 -5.66 9.71
CA VAL A 34 -12.84 -5.45 10.98
C VAL A 34 -13.86 -6.56 11.15
N TRP A 35 -13.69 -7.34 12.21
CA TRP A 35 -14.53 -8.48 12.53
C TRP A 35 -15.37 -8.10 13.75
N HIS A 36 -16.68 -8.29 13.65
CA HIS A 36 -17.57 -8.22 14.79
C HIS A 36 -18.06 -9.62 15.10
N TYR A 37 -17.98 -10.00 16.37
CA TYR A 37 -18.46 -11.28 16.85
C TYR A 37 -18.90 -11.15 18.31
N GLU A 38 -19.76 -12.07 18.73
CA GLU A 38 -20.08 -12.26 20.14
C GLU A 38 -19.14 -13.28 20.77
N ASP A 39 -18.43 -12.90 21.84
CA ASP A 39 -17.51 -13.81 22.52
C ASP A 39 -18.30 -14.97 23.15
N PRO A 40 -18.00 -16.25 22.84
CA PRO A 40 -18.79 -17.38 23.33
C PRO A 40 -18.65 -17.61 24.84
N VAL A 41 -17.59 -17.10 25.47
CA VAL A 41 -17.31 -17.25 26.91
C VAL A 41 -17.88 -16.08 27.69
N VAL A 42 -17.72 -14.86 27.17
CA VAL A 42 -18.12 -13.63 27.87
C VAL A 42 -19.50 -13.12 27.43
N LEU A 43 -20.05 -13.66 26.32
CA LEU A 43 -21.33 -13.25 25.70
C LEU A 43 -21.40 -11.73 25.50
N LYS A 44 -20.29 -11.15 25.01
CA LYS A 44 -20.17 -9.71 24.76
C LYS A 44 -19.75 -9.41 23.33
N PRO A 45 -20.31 -8.33 22.73
CA PRO A 45 -19.91 -7.89 21.40
C PRO A 45 -18.46 -7.42 21.44
N THR A 46 -17.62 -8.14 20.71
CA THR A 46 -16.17 -7.95 20.67
C THR A 46 -15.78 -7.58 19.24
N VAL A 47 -14.82 -6.65 19.12
CA VAL A 47 -14.29 -6.23 17.81
C VAL A 47 -12.87 -6.71 17.66
N ALA A 48 -12.63 -7.48 16.61
CA ALA A 48 -11.30 -7.88 16.18
C ALA A 48 -10.85 -7.06 14.97
N LEU A 49 -9.63 -6.55 15.03
CA LEU A 49 -8.95 -5.88 13.92
C LEU A 49 -7.85 -6.80 13.42
N VAL A 50 -7.99 -7.29 12.19
CA VAL A 50 -7.02 -8.17 11.57
C VAL A 50 -6.18 -7.39 10.58
N GLY A 51 -4.88 -7.28 10.88
CA GLY A 51 -3.88 -6.69 10.00
C GLY A 51 -3.01 -7.72 9.32
N MET A 52 -2.05 -7.22 8.55
CA MET A 52 -1.07 -8.05 7.85
C MET A 52 0.07 -8.50 8.77
N TRP A 53 0.44 -7.71 9.78
CA TRP A 53 1.55 -8.03 10.71
C TRP A 53 1.12 -8.31 12.14
N ARG A 54 -0.10 -7.90 12.50
CA ARG A 54 -0.65 -8.02 13.85
C ARG A 54 -2.17 -8.05 13.81
N ALA A 55 -2.75 -8.71 14.81
CA ALA A 55 -4.18 -8.66 15.10
C ALA A 55 -4.39 -7.96 16.46
N CYS A 56 -5.47 -7.22 16.61
CA CYS A 56 -5.85 -6.60 17.87
C CYS A 56 -7.31 -6.92 18.20
N VAL A 57 -7.60 -7.17 19.47
CA VAL A 57 -8.95 -7.44 19.99
C VAL A 57 -9.30 -6.37 21.02
N PHE A 58 -10.56 -5.91 20.98
CA PHE A 58 -11.11 -5.00 21.97
C PHE A 58 -12.11 -5.75 22.84
N HIS A 59 -11.74 -5.99 24.10
CA HIS A 59 -12.67 -6.54 25.08
C HIS A 59 -13.41 -5.40 25.78
N THR A 60 -14.74 -5.45 25.73
CA THR A 60 -15.58 -4.55 26.52
C THR A 60 -15.74 -5.13 27.93
N ASP A 61 -14.89 -4.72 28.85
CA ASP A 61 -15.04 -5.12 30.24
C ASP A 61 -16.19 -4.36 30.92
N SER A 62 -16.88 -5.01 31.86
CA SER A 62 -18.04 -4.48 32.59
C SER A 62 -17.73 -3.24 33.44
N ASN A 63 -16.46 -2.98 33.74
CA ASN A 63 -15.99 -1.84 34.52
C ASN A 63 -15.54 -0.62 33.69
N SER A 64 -15.98 -0.50 32.43
CA SER A 64 -15.70 0.64 31.52
C SER A 64 -14.25 0.82 31.04
N SER A 65 -13.32 -0.06 31.42
CA SER A 65 -11.97 -0.09 30.83
C SER A 65 -11.97 -0.97 29.58
N ASN A 66 -12.01 -0.34 28.40
CA ASN A 66 -11.77 -1.04 27.13
C ASN A 66 -10.30 -1.50 27.08
N THR A 67 -10.06 -2.78 27.31
CA THR A 67 -8.71 -3.35 27.19
C THR A 67 -8.46 -3.73 25.73
N ARG A 68 -7.47 -3.07 25.12
CA ARG A 68 -7.00 -3.38 23.77
C ARG A 68 -5.79 -4.29 23.86
N VAL A 69 -5.94 -5.54 23.45
CA VAL A 69 -4.83 -6.48 23.39
C VAL A 69 -4.42 -6.63 21.92
N CYS A 70 -3.15 -6.38 21.62
CA CYS A 70 -2.60 -6.53 20.27
C CYS A 70 -1.50 -7.57 20.29
N TYR A 71 -1.49 -8.40 19.27
CA TYR A 71 -0.50 -9.45 19.11
C TYR A 71 0.14 -9.36 17.74
N GLN A 72 1.47 -9.38 17.76
CA GLN A 72 2.30 -9.44 16.56
C GLN A 72 2.37 -10.90 16.10
N TYR A 73 2.27 -11.14 14.80
CA TYR A 73 2.45 -12.49 14.28
C TYR A 73 3.93 -12.90 14.34
N ASN A 74 4.20 -14.06 14.92
CA ASN A 74 5.53 -14.67 14.95
C ASN A 74 5.71 -15.65 13.78
N TYR A 75 6.95 -16.04 13.51
CA TYR A 75 7.29 -16.94 12.40
C TYR A 75 6.69 -18.34 12.55
N ASP A 76 6.58 -18.82 13.79
CA ASP A 76 6.04 -20.13 14.15
C ASP A 76 4.49 -20.16 14.22
N ASP A 77 3.85 -19.00 14.11
CA ASP A 77 2.40 -18.94 14.11
C ASP A 77 1.85 -19.51 12.80
N SER A 78 0.79 -20.32 12.90
CA SER A 78 0.05 -20.88 11.77
C SER A 78 -0.81 -19.81 11.08
N ILE A 79 -0.17 -18.77 10.55
CA ILE A 79 -0.82 -17.67 9.83
C ILE A 79 -1.34 -18.19 8.48
N PRO A 80 -2.56 -17.83 8.06
CA PRO A 80 -3.07 -18.18 6.73
C PRO A 80 -2.11 -17.79 5.61
N LEU A 81 -2.00 -18.69 4.63
CA LEU A 81 -1.14 -18.48 3.46
C LEU A 81 -1.42 -17.17 2.73
N TYR A 82 -2.69 -16.74 2.63
CA TYR A 82 -3.02 -15.49 1.94
C TYR A 82 -2.47 -14.24 2.66
N ILE A 83 -2.40 -14.24 4.01
CA ILE A 83 -1.81 -13.13 4.76
C ILE A 83 -0.31 -13.07 4.51
N ARG A 84 0.37 -14.23 4.50
CA ARG A 84 1.80 -14.33 4.19
C ARG A 84 2.13 -13.83 2.79
N VAL A 85 1.35 -14.25 1.78
CA VAL A 85 1.49 -13.77 0.40
C VAL A 85 1.29 -12.25 0.34
N ASN A 86 0.26 -11.72 1.02
CA ASN A 86 0.00 -10.29 1.08
C ASN A 86 1.14 -9.49 1.73
N GLN A 87 1.75 -10.00 2.81
CA GLN A 87 2.92 -9.36 3.44
C GLN A 87 4.06 -9.15 2.44
N HIS A 88 4.42 -10.19 1.67
CA HIS A 88 5.48 -10.09 0.68
C HIS A 88 5.13 -9.12 -0.45
N LEU A 89 3.91 -9.18 -0.98
CA LEU A 89 3.45 -8.27 -2.03
C LEU A 89 3.47 -6.80 -1.57
N LEU A 90 3.04 -6.52 -0.34
CA LEU A 90 3.08 -5.18 0.25
C LEU A 90 4.50 -4.66 0.44
N LEU A 91 5.42 -5.52 0.90
CA LEU A 91 6.84 -5.16 1.01
C LEU A 91 7.45 -4.84 -0.36
N VAL A 92 7.22 -5.71 -1.35
CA VAL A 92 7.72 -5.50 -2.73
C VAL A 92 7.17 -4.19 -3.30
N SER A 93 5.87 -3.93 -3.16
CA SER A 93 5.26 -2.66 -3.57
C SER A 93 5.93 -1.46 -2.89
N SER A 94 6.16 -1.52 -1.58
CA SER A 94 6.79 -0.43 -0.82
C SER A 94 8.23 -0.16 -1.28
N PHE A 95 9.02 -1.22 -1.51
CA PHE A 95 10.38 -1.08 -2.04
C PHE A 95 10.39 -0.48 -3.44
N LEU A 96 9.53 -0.97 -4.34
CA LEU A 96 9.41 -0.43 -5.70
C LEU A 96 9.01 1.04 -5.69
N GLY A 97 8.05 1.43 -4.83
CA GLY A 97 7.67 2.83 -4.64
C GLY A 97 8.80 3.71 -4.10
N LEU A 98 9.63 3.17 -3.19
CA LEU A 98 10.83 3.87 -2.68
C LEU A 98 11.86 4.10 -3.79
N PHE A 99 12.18 3.07 -4.59
CA PHE A 99 13.07 3.23 -5.74
C PHE A 99 12.47 4.19 -6.78
N GLY A 100 11.15 4.17 -6.99
CA GLY A 100 10.42 5.13 -7.81
C GLY A 100 10.59 6.59 -7.32
N LYS A 101 10.56 6.83 -6.01
CA LYS A 101 10.88 8.16 -5.44
C LYS A 101 12.34 8.54 -5.66
N ILE A 102 13.29 7.68 -5.33
CA ILE A 102 14.73 7.97 -5.44
C ILE A 102 15.09 8.33 -6.88
N THR A 103 14.59 7.57 -7.85
CA THR A 103 14.80 7.86 -9.27
C THR A 103 14.21 9.20 -9.69
N THR A 104 13.05 9.61 -9.16
CA THR A 104 12.50 10.95 -9.39
C THR A 104 13.34 12.06 -8.79
N ILE A 105 13.87 11.88 -7.57
CA ILE A 105 14.75 12.85 -6.90
C ILE A 105 16.01 13.07 -7.74
N ILE A 106 16.63 11.98 -8.19
CA ILE A 106 17.80 12.03 -9.08
C ILE A 106 17.43 12.77 -10.38
N ALA A 107 16.26 12.47 -10.95
CA ALA A 107 15.79 13.11 -12.18
C ALA A 107 15.60 14.62 -12.01
N LEU A 108 14.93 15.05 -10.94
CA LEU A 108 14.71 16.46 -10.62
C LEU A 108 16.02 17.19 -10.33
N SER A 109 16.94 16.57 -9.59
CA SER A 109 18.27 17.13 -9.30
C SER A 109 19.07 17.36 -10.58
N ASN A 110 19.08 16.40 -11.52
CA ASN A 110 19.74 16.55 -12.81
C ASN A 110 19.16 17.70 -13.65
N VAL A 111 17.84 17.90 -13.62
CA VAL A 111 17.18 19.04 -14.28
C VAL A 111 17.56 20.36 -13.62
N HIS A 112 17.57 20.42 -12.29
CA HIS A 112 17.93 21.62 -11.53
C HIS A 112 19.40 22.02 -11.75
N MET A 113 20.31 21.05 -11.78
CA MET A 113 21.74 21.27 -12.02
C MET A 113 22.09 21.50 -13.51
N GLY A 114 21.09 21.55 -14.42
CA GLY A 114 21.32 21.73 -15.86
C GLY A 114 22.03 20.55 -16.55
N ARG A 115 22.27 19.44 -15.84
CA ARG A 115 22.91 18.22 -16.37
C ARG A 115 21.89 17.33 -17.08
N VAL A 116 21.23 17.85 -18.11
CA VAL A 116 20.38 17.01 -18.97
C VAL A 116 21.29 16.23 -19.93
N ARG A 117 21.77 15.06 -19.47
CA ARG A 117 22.58 14.17 -20.32
C ARG A 117 21.69 13.67 -21.47
N LYS A 118 21.97 14.13 -22.69
CA LYS A 118 21.27 13.77 -23.95
C LYS A 118 21.49 12.31 -24.41
N ASN A 119 22.18 11.49 -23.62
CA ASN A 119 22.69 10.20 -24.10
C ASN A 119 21.89 9.02 -23.54
N GLY A 120 21.21 8.32 -24.44
CA GLY A 120 21.16 6.86 -24.50
C GLY A 120 20.56 6.10 -23.31
N THR A 121 19.32 5.66 -23.51
CA THR A 121 18.76 4.37 -23.06
C THR A 121 17.95 4.31 -21.75
N CYS A 122 18.13 5.18 -20.75
CA CYS A 122 17.19 5.22 -19.61
C CYS A 122 17.03 6.63 -19.00
N ASN A 123 15.88 7.26 -19.25
CA ASN A 123 15.53 8.51 -18.58
C ASN A 123 15.04 8.20 -17.16
N PRO A 124 15.63 8.79 -16.10
CA PRO A 124 15.28 8.48 -14.71
C PRO A 124 13.79 8.76 -14.39
N PHE A 125 13.14 9.72 -15.06
CA PHE A 125 11.69 9.91 -14.93
C PHE A 125 10.87 8.74 -15.52
N ARG A 126 11.33 8.16 -16.64
CA ARG A 126 10.66 7.01 -17.26
C ARG A 126 10.79 5.79 -16.37
N LEU A 127 11.98 5.56 -15.82
CA LEU A 127 12.23 4.47 -14.88
C LEU A 127 11.33 4.61 -13.64
N SER A 128 11.26 5.81 -13.06
CA SER A 128 10.35 6.08 -11.93
C SER A 128 8.90 5.72 -12.25
N GLY A 129 8.40 6.18 -13.40
CA GLY A 129 7.01 5.92 -13.75
C GLY A 129 6.71 4.44 -13.98
N ILE A 130 7.66 3.67 -14.55
CA ILE A 130 7.53 2.22 -14.68
C ILE A 130 7.49 1.57 -13.29
N LEU A 131 8.42 1.94 -12.40
CA LEU A 131 8.47 1.43 -11.03
C LEU A 131 7.17 1.71 -10.26
N ASN A 132 6.60 2.91 -10.40
CA ASN A 132 5.34 3.27 -9.75
C ASN A 132 4.14 2.47 -10.29
N ILE A 133 4.08 2.20 -11.60
CA ILE A 133 3.04 1.33 -12.19
C ILE A 133 3.18 -0.10 -11.64
N ILE A 134 4.40 -0.64 -11.61
CA ILE A 134 4.65 -1.98 -11.08
C ILE A 134 4.29 -2.02 -9.58
N ALA A 135 4.69 -1.02 -8.79
CA ALA A 135 4.32 -0.91 -7.38
C ALA A 135 2.80 -0.91 -7.18
N SER A 136 2.06 -0.14 -7.99
CA SER A 136 0.60 -0.14 -7.98
C SER A 136 0.02 -1.53 -8.27
N SER A 137 0.56 -2.25 -9.24
CA SER A 137 0.10 -3.62 -9.55
C SER A 137 0.35 -4.57 -8.39
N PHE A 138 1.53 -4.53 -7.76
CA PHE A 138 1.84 -5.34 -6.58
C PHE A 138 0.96 -4.98 -5.37
N LEU A 139 0.56 -3.73 -5.20
CA LEU A 139 -0.35 -3.29 -4.15
C LEU A 139 -1.81 -3.70 -4.40
N TYR A 140 -2.21 -3.81 -5.67
CA TYR A 140 -3.56 -4.24 -6.06
C TYR A 140 -3.86 -5.68 -5.65
N PHE A 141 -2.89 -6.60 -5.77
CA PHE A 141 -3.10 -8.00 -5.41
C PHE A 141 -3.47 -8.22 -3.93
N PRO A 142 -2.77 -7.64 -2.92
CA PRO A 142 -3.18 -7.68 -1.52
C PRO A 142 -4.59 -7.15 -1.27
N ILE A 143 -4.97 -6.05 -1.94
CA ILE A 143 -6.31 -5.48 -1.84
C ILE A 143 -7.33 -6.50 -2.37
N LEU A 144 -7.07 -7.09 -3.54
CA LEU A 144 -7.97 -8.08 -4.15
C LEU A 144 -8.09 -9.35 -3.32
N PHE A 145 -6.97 -9.93 -2.86
CA PHE A 145 -6.99 -11.11 -2.02
C PHE A 145 -7.70 -10.85 -0.69
N ASN A 146 -7.48 -9.67 -0.09
CA ASN A 146 -8.19 -9.29 1.14
C ASN A 146 -9.69 -9.13 0.90
N TYR A 147 -10.09 -8.51 -0.21
CA TYR A 147 -11.49 -8.38 -0.61
C TYR A 147 -12.17 -9.73 -0.83
N ILE A 148 -11.52 -10.64 -1.56
CA ILE A 148 -12.02 -12.01 -1.78
C ILE A 148 -12.14 -12.75 -0.45
N ALA A 149 -11.16 -12.63 0.44
CA ALA A 149 -11.20 -13.26 1.76
C ALA A 149 -12.39 -12.77 2.61
N ILE A 150 -12.75 -11.48 2.52
CA ILE A 150 -13.93 -10.91 3.17
C ILE A 150 -15.21 -11.48 2.55
N MET A 151 -15.31 -11.51 1.22
CA MET A 151 -16.52 -11.96 0.52
C MET A 151 -16.79 -13.46 0.71
N LEU A 152 -15.75 -14.27 0.67
CA LEU A 152 -15.86 -15.72 0.91
C LEU A 152 -15.97 -16.08 2.40
N LYS A 153 -15.98 -15.08 3.30
CA LYS A 153 -15.93 -15.26 4.76
C LYS A 153 -14.88 -16.31 5.14
N TRP A 154 -13.69 -16.18 4.56
CA TRP A 154 -12.69 -17.24 4.64
C TRP A 154 -12.32 -17.48 6.10
N ARG A 155 -12.46 -18.72 6.55
CA ARG A 155 -12.15 -19.08 7.95
C ARG A 155 -10.66 -18.86 8.17
N VAL A 156 -10.32 -17.87 8.98
CA VAL A 156 -8.94 -17.73 9.47
C VAL A 156 -8.85 -18.53 10.75
N ALA A 157 -8.20 -19.69 10.67
CA ALA A 157 -7.81 -20.42 11.87
C ALA A 157 -6.66 -19.64 12.53
N PHE A 158 -6.99 -18.80 13.51
CA PHE A 158 -5.99 -18.22 14.39
C PHE A 158 -5.54 -19.27 15.43
N PRO A 159 -4.33 -19.15 15.99
CA PRO A 159 -3.87 -20.03 17.05
C PRO A 159 -4.88 -20.10 18.21
N PRO A 160 -5.08 -21.28 18.84
CA PRO A 160 -6.07 -21.46 19.92
C PRO A 160 -5.86 -20.53 21.13
N SER A 161 -4.65 -20.02 21.32
CA SER A 161 -4.29 -19.08 22.40
C SER A 161 -5.01 -17.73 22.34
N PHE A 162 -5.67 -17.41 21.22
CA PHE A 162 -6.28 -16.11 20.98
C PHE A 162 -7.78 -16.00 21.28
N ASN A 163 -8.46 -17.12 21.62
CA ASN A 163 -9.91 -17.17 21.78
C ASN A 163 -10.68 -16.49 20.62
N PHE A 164 -10.12 -16.53 19.40
CA PHE A 164 -10.82 -16.03 18.22
C PHE A 164 -11.95 -17.01 17.89
N PRO A 165 -13.18 -16.54 17.65
CA PRO A 165 -14.22 -17.43 17.17
C PRO A 165 -13.82 -17.95 15.80
N PHE A 166 -14.16 -19.21 15.54
CA PHE A 166 -13.89 -19.89 14.28
C PHE A 166 -14.61 -19.23 13.09
N GLN A 167 -15.58 -18.34 13.35
CA GLN A 167 -16.34 -17.62 12.34
C GLN A 167 -16.80 -16.25 12.88
N PRO A 168 -16.52 -15.13 12.18
CA PRO A 168 -17.07 -13.83 12.54
C PRO A 168 -18.54 -13.72 12.10
N ASP A 169 -19.36 -13.05 12.90
CA ASP A 169 -20.77 -12.77 12.55
C ASP A 169 -20.86 -11.78 11.39
N THR A 170 -20.04 -10.72 11.45
CA THR A 170 -19.87 -9.78 10.35
C THR A 170 -18.41 -9.40 10.13
N GLN A 171 -18.04 -9.26 8.85
CA GLN A 171 -16.70 -8.88 8.42
C GLN A 171 -16.82 -7.65 7.51
N LYS A 172 -16.07 -6.60 7.84
CA LYS A 172 -16.09 -5.33 7.12
C LYS A 172 -14.68 -4.94 6.67
N MET A 173 -14.63 -4.17 5.59
CA MET A 173 -13.41 -3.53 5.14
C MET A 173 -12.94 -2.51 6.18
N GLY A 174 -11.67 -2.58 6.56
CA GLY A 174 -11.08 -1.64 7.50
C GLY A 174 -10.44 -0.43 6.83
N SER A 175 -10.09 0.57 7.65
CA SER A 175 -9.47 1.83 7.21
C SER A 175 -8.14 1.64 6.51
N ALA A 176 -7.33 0.64 6.91
CA ALA A 176 -6.04 0.38 6.27
C ALA A 176 -6.23 0.00 4.80
N MET A 177 -7.20 -0.86 4.50
CA MET A 177 -7.49 -1.23 3.11
C MET A 177 -7.91 -0.03 2.26
N ALA A 178 -8.65 0.93 2.83
CA ALA A 178 -8.98 2.18 2.13
C ALA A 178 -7.71 3.00 1.80
N LEU A 179 -6.77 3.11 2.75
CA LEU A 179 -5.49 3.77 2.52
C LEU A 179 -4.66 3.06 1.43
N ALA A 180 -4.67 1.73 1.40
CA ALA A 180 -4.02 0.95 0.33
C ALA A 180 -4.63 1.27 -1.06
N ILE A 181 -5.96 1.36 -1.16
CA ILE A 181 -6.64 1.70 -2.42
C ILE A 181 -6.25 3.10 -2.89
N ILE A 182 -6.30 4.09 -2.00
CA ILE A 182 -5.88 5.47 -2.34
C ILE A 182 -4.41 5.50 -2.76
N SER A 183 -3.55 4.78 -2.04
CA SER A 183 -2.13 4.64 -2.38
C SER A 183 -1.92 4.05 -3.77
N ALA A 184 -2.62 2.96 -4.11
CA ALA A 184 -2.53 2.32 -5.42
C ALA A 184 -2.94 3.28 -6.55
N VAL A 185 -4.05 3.99 -6.39
CA VAL A 185 -4.50 5.00 -7.36
C VAL A 185 -3.44 6.10 -7.54
N PHE A 186 -2.85 6.60 -6.45
CA PHE A 186 -1.83 7.64 -6.54
C PHE A 186 -0.53 7.16 -7.17
N PHE A 187 -0.11 5.91 -6.91
CA PHE A 187 1.03 5.30 -7.62
C PHE A 187 0.75 5.20 -9.12
N LEU A 188 -0.45 4.76 -9.52
CA LEU A 188 -0.83 4.64 -10.93
C LEU A 188 -0.87 6.01 -11.63
N LEU A 189 -1.52 7.00 -11.01
CA LEU A 189 -1.57 8.37 -11.52
C LEU A 189 -0.17 8.97 -11.64
N SER A 190 0.65 8.84 -10.60
CA SER A 190 2.05 9.29 -10.64
C SER A 190 2.84 8.61 -11.77
N GLY A 191 2.68 7.30 -11.93
CA GLY A 191 3.33 6.53 -12.98
C GLY A 191 2.97 7.01 -14.38
N THR A 192 1.67 7.18 -14.65
CA THR A 192 1.18 7.68 -15.95
C THR A 192 1.66 9.11 -16.26
N ILE A 193 1.72 9.98 -15.25
CA ILE A 193 2.26 11.34 -15.35
C ILE A 193 3.76 11.33 -15.71
N CYS A 194 4.55 10.51 -15.01
CA CYS A 194 5.99 10.37 -15.25
C CYS A 194 6.30 9.75 -16.63
N LEU A 195 5.46 8.83 -17.12
CA LEU A 195 5.58 8.30 -18.49
C LEU A 195 5.21 9.34 -19.56
N SER A 196 4.09 10.03 -19.39
CA SER A 196 3.55 10.97 -20.40
C SER A 196 4.40 12.23 -20.56
N SER A 197 4.98 12.75 -19.48
CA SER A 197 5.88 13.92 -19.53
C SER A 197 7.14 13.70 -20.37
N ASN A 198 7.57 12.44 -20.55
CA ASN A 198 8.72 12.07 -21.38
C ASN A 198 8.40 11.91 -22.87
N LEU A 199 7.19 11.44 -23.21
CA LEU A 199 6.75 11.29 -24.60
C LEU A 199 6.76 12.63 -25.36
N ALA A 200 6.56 13.74 -24.64
CA ALA A 200 6.62 15.10 -25.17
C ALA A 200 8.05 15.68 -25.29
N ILE A 201 9.09 15.00 -24.81
CA ILE A 201 10.50 15.42 -24.93
C ILE A 201 11.10 14.87 -26.23
N GLY A 202 10.71 13.66 -26.65
CA GLY A 202 11.14 13.05 -27.91
C GLY A 202 10.61 13.74 -29.19
N LYS A 203 9.61 14.62 -29.05
CA LYS A 203 8.96 15.34 -30.18
C LYS A 203 9.51 16.74 -30.45
N MET A 204 10.56 17.21 -29.76
CA MET A 204 11.10 18.54 -30.02
C MET A 204 11.84 18.54 -31.37
N PRO A 205 11.47 19.37 -32.35
CA PRO A 205 12.09 19.35 -33.67
C PRO A 205 13.58 19.69 -33.54
N ARG A 206 14.38 18.85 -34.19
CA ARG A 206 15.83 18.95 -34.29
C ARG A 206 16.16 20.26 -35.03
N SER A 207 16.44 21.36 -34.33
CA SER A 207 17.01 22.54 -35.01
C SER A 207 18.41 22.15 -35.45
N LYS A 208 18.59 21.98 -36.76
CA LYS A 208 19.92 21.91 -37.36
C LYS A 208 20.57 23.28 -37.15
N ILE A 209 21.72 23.29 -36.48
CA ILE A 209 22.77 24.27 -36.73
C ILE A 209 23.68 23.61 -37.75
#